data_AF-A0A918IG47-F1
#
_entry.id   AF-A0A918IG47-F1
#
_cell.length_a   1.000
_cell.length_b   1.000
_cell.length_c   1.000
_cell.angle_alpha   90.00
_cell.angle_beta   90.00
_cell.angle_gamma   90.00
#
_symmetry.space_group_name_H-M   'P 1'
#
loop_
_entity.id
_entity.type
_entity.pdbx_description
1 polymer ?
#
loop_
_entity_poly.entity_id
_entity_poly.type
_entity_poly.pdbx_seq_one_letter_code
_entity_poly.pdbx_strand_id
1 'polypeptide(L)' 'MAVAGRPGDEVSLWDDIKAVASDVLHRYRATITHHHAVGRDHRPAYDLQRPEPFALALRAAKDALDPHHILNPGVLVD' A
#
# COMPACT_ATOMS: atom_id res chain seq x y z
N MET A 1 21.23 -5.61 8.02
CA MET A 1 22.18 -6.18 7.04
C MET A 1 21.34 -7.07 6.13
N ALA A 2 21.14 -6.71 4.87
CA ALA A 2 20.38 -7.57 3.95
C ALA A 2 21.23 -8.83 3.68
N VAL A 3 20.72 -10.00 4.05
CA VAL A 3 21.35 -11.29 3.76
C VAL A 3 21.19 -11.52 2.26
N ALA A 4 22.24 -12.03 1.59
CA ALA A 4 22.10 -12.43 0.19
C ALA A 4 20.98 -13.47 0.09
N GLY A 5 19.98 -13.21 -0.76
CA GLY A 5 18.86 -14.12 -0.99
C GLY A 5 19.33 -15.47 -1.54
N ARG A 6 18.56 -16.51 -1.28
CA ARG A 6 18.74 -17.83 -1.91
C ARG A 6 17.77 -17.96 -3.08
N PRO A 7 18.11 -18.72 -4.13
CA PRO A 7 17.16 -19.03 -5.19
C PRO A 7 15.88 -19.65 -4.59
N GLY A 8 14.71 -19.10 -4.94
CA GLY A 8 13.40 -19.49 -4.42
C GLY A 8 12.85 -18.62 -3.29
N ASP A 9 13.67 -17.79 -2.64
CA ASP A 9 13.25 -16.91 -1.54
C ASP A 9 12.97 -15.46 -2.01
N GLU A 10 13.00 -15.19 -3.31
CA GLU A 10 13.07 -13.83 -3.85
C GLU A 10 11.89 -12.96 -3.44
N VAL A 11 10.67 -13.51 -3.46
CA VAL A 11 9.44 -12.80 -3.10
C VAL A 11 9.42 -12.48 -1.60
N SER A 12 9.77 -13.45 -0.75
CA SER A 12 9.79 -13.22 0.70
C SER A 12 10.84 -12.18 1.08
N LEU A 13 12.02 -12.25 0.47
CA LEU A 13 13.07 -11.26 0.71
C LEU A 13 12.67 -9.88 0.21
N TRP A 14 11.99 -9.80 -0.94
CA TRP A 14 11.43 -8.55 -1.43
C TRP A 14 10.44 -7.95 -0.45
N ASP A 15 9.49 -8.75 0.05
CA ASP A 15 8.48 -8.31 1.02
C ASP A 15 9.13 -7.78 2.31
N ASP A 16 10.15 -8.48 2.84
CA ASP A 16 10.91 -8.05 4.01
C ASP A 16 11.61 -6.70 3.78
N ILE A 17 12.31 -6.57 2.64
CA ILE A 17 13.01 -5.33 2.28
C ILE A 17 12.00 -4.18 2.10
N LYS A 18 10.84 -4.45 1.47
CA LYS A 18 9.79 -3.46 1.24
C LYS A 18 9.11 -3.03 2.53
N ALA A 19 8.89 -3.94 3.47
CA ALA A 19 8.34 -3.62 4.78
C ALA A 19 9.30 -2.68 5.54
N VAL A 20 10.59 -3.01 5.58
CA VAL A 20 11.62 -2.17 6.25
C VAL A 20 11.74 -0.80 5.56
N ALA A 21 11.77 -0.75 4.23
CA ALA A 21 11.84 0.50 3.50
C ALA A 21 10.62 1.40 3.77
N SER A 22 9.40 0.82 3.77
CA SER A 22 8.16 1.55 4.00
C SER A 22 8.06 2.09 5.44
N ASP A 23 8.50 1.31 6.43
CA ASP A 23 8.60 1.74 7.83
C ASP A 23 9.58 2.90 8.01
N VAL A 24 10.76 2.84 7.36
CA VAL A 24 11.73 3.94 7.36
C VAL A 24 11.10 5.21 6.77
N LEU A 25 10.44 5.12 5.61
CA LEU A 25 9.76 6.28 5.01
C LEU A 25 8.74 6.89 5.97
N HIS A 26 7.89 6.06 6.58
CA HIS A 26 6.89 6.52 7.54
C HIS A 26 7.52 7.22 8.76
N ARG A 27 8.54 6.61 9.38
CA ARG A 27 9.25 7.16 10.56
C ARG A 27 9.82 8.55 10.29
N TYR A 28 10.32 8.79 9.08
CA TYR A 28 10.91 10.06 8.67
C TYR A 28 9.92 11.00 7.97
N ARG A 29 8.61 10.72 8.03
CA ARG A 29 7.54 11.52 7.41
C ARG A 29 7.70 11.72 5.90
N ALA A 30 8.36 10.79 5.22
CA ALA A 30 8.37 10.74 3.77
C ALA A 30 7.08 10.11 3.24
N THR A 31 6.67 10.47 2.03
CA THR A 31 5.49 9.87 1.39
C THR A 31 5.83 8.47 0.89
N ILE A 32 4.90 7.51 1.03
CA ILE A 32 5.11 6.12 0.59
C ILE A 32 5.27 5.99 -0.93
N THR A 33 4.67 6.93 -1.67
CA THR A 33 4.76 7.03 -3.12
C THR A 33 4.81 8.50 -3.50
N HIS A 34 5.36 8.80 -4.67
CA HIS A 34 5.28 10.13 -5.28
C HIS A 34 4.30 10.13 -6.45
N HIS A 35 4.49 9.22 -7.42
CA HIS A 35 3.68 9.14 -8.64
C HIS A 35 3.36 7.70 -9.08
N HIS A 36 3.89 6.68 -8.41
CA HIS A 36 3.65 5.27 -8.77
C HIS A 36 2.33 4.70 -8.25
N ALA A 37 1.45 5.56 -7.72
CA ALA A 37 0.23 5.18 -7.03
C ALA A 37 0.48 4.26 -5.81
N VAL A 38 -0.60 3.73 -5.25
CA VAL A 38 -0.59 2.91 -4.03
C VAL A 38 -0.55 1.42 -4.38
N GLY A 39 -1.59 0.90 -5.03
CA GLY A 39 -1.70 -0.54 -5.33
C GLY A 39 -1.76 -1.39 -4.05
N ARG A 40 -1.74 -2.72 -4.18
CA ARG A 40 -1.70 -3.61 -3.00
C ARG A 40 -0.40 -3.52 -2.21
N ASP A 41 0.70 -3.33 -2.93
CA ASP A 41 2.06 -3.30 -2.39
C ASP A 41 2.27 -2.14 -1.40
N HIS A 42 1.78 -0.93 -1.71
CA HIS A 42 1.93 0.23 -0.83
C HIS A 42 0.71 0.48 0.07
N ARG A 43 -0.40 -0.27 -0.09
CA ARG A 43 -1.65 -0.06 0.67
C ARG A 43 -1.44 -0.03 2.19
N PRO A 44 -0.71 -0.97 2.80
CA PRO A 44 -0.53 -0.96 4.26
C PRO A 44 0.12 0.33 4.79
N ALA A 45 1.15 0.83 4.10
CA ALA A 45 1.82 2.07 4.48
C ALA A 45 1.02 3.32 4.10
N TYR A 46 0.24 3.29 3.01
CA TYR A 46 -0.70 4.35 2.65
C TYR A 46 -1.80 4.52 3.71
N ASP A 47 -2.32 3.43 4.27
CA ASP A 47 -3.34 3.49 5.33
C ASP A 47 -2.82 4.22 6.59
N LEU A 48 -1.51 4.14 6.87
CA LEU A 48 -0.88 4.92 7.96
C LEU A 48 -0.72 6.42 7.65
N GLN A 49 -0.67 6.79 6.36
CA GLN A 49 -0.46 8.17 5.90
C GLN A 49 -1.78 8.88 5.55
N ARG A 50 -2.82 8.13 5.19
CA ARG A 50 -4.13 8.66 4.78
C ARG A 50 -5.01 8.94 6.00
N PRO A 51 -5.45 10.20 6.22
CA PRO A 51 -6.43 10.51 7.25
C PRO A 51 -7.81 9.88 6.97
N GLU A 52 -8.54 9.53 8.02
CA GLU A 52 -9.84 8.87 7.90
C GLU A 52 -10.89 9.61 7.04
N PRO A 53 -10.99 10.95 7.06
CA PRO A 53 -11.92 11.66 6.16
C PRO A 53 -11.68 11.39 4.67
N PHE A 54 -10.41 11.20 4.26
CA PHE A 54 -10.09 10.83 2.88
C PHE A 54 -10.48 9.39 2.58
N ALA A 55 -10.35 8.48 3.55
CA ALA A 55 -10.81 7.10 3.41
C ALA A 55 -12.33 7.05 3.14
N LEU A 56 -13.09 7.81 3.91
CA LEU A 56 -14.54 7.93 3.77
C LEU A 56 -14.94 8.49 2.40
N ALA A 57 -14.28 9.56 1.95
CA ALA A 57 -14.56 10.16 0.64
C ALA A 57 -14.31 9.16 -0.51
N LEU A 58 -13.20 8.40 -0.45
CA LEU A 58 -12.88 7.40 -1.47
C LEU A 58 -13.85 6.22 -1.47
N ARG A 59 -14.27 5.73 -0.30
CA ARG A 59 -15.29 4.68 -0.19
C ARG A 59 -16.63 5.15 -0.75
N ALA A 60 -17.09 6.34 -0.37
CA ALA A 60 -18.34 6.89 -0.89
C ALA A 60 -18.32 7.04 -2.43
N ALA A 61 -17.19 7.49 -2.99
CA ALA A 61 -17.02 7.55 -4.44
C ALA A 61 -17.03 6.15 -5.09
N LYS A 62 -16.39 5.16 -4.46
CA LYS A 62 -16.41 3.77 -4.92
C LYS A 62 -17.83 3.21 -4.94
N ASP A 63 -18.56 3.35 -3.84
CA ASP A 63 -19.92 2.81 -3.70
C ASP A 63 -20.88 3.43 -4.71
N ALA A 64 -20.72 4.72 -5.01
CA ALA A 64 -21.54 5.42 -5.99
C ALA A 64 -21.24 5.00 -7.45
N LEU A 65 -19.97 4.72 -7.77
CA LEU A 65 -19.53 4.44 -9.14
C LEU A 65 -19.45 2.95 -9.48
N ASP A 66 -19.28 2.09 -8.48
CA ASP A 66 -19.16 0.64 -8.61
C ASP A 66 -19.85 -0.07 -7.42
N PRO A 67 -21.19 -0.01 -7.35
CA PRO A 67 -21.98 -0.51 -6.22
C PRO A 67 -21.91 -2.04 -6.04
N HIS A 68 -21.35 -2.75 -7.02
CA HIS A 68 -21.13 -4.20 -6.97
C HIS A 68 -19.65 -4.57 -6.80
N HIS A 69 -18.77 -3.59 -6.61
CA HIS A 69 -17.34 -3.76 -6.33
C HIS A 69 -16.59 -4.62 -7.35
N ILE A 70 -16.95 -4.50 -8.64
CA ILE A 70 -16.34 -5.29 -9.73
C ILE A 70 -14.94 -4.78 -10.08
N LEU A 71 -14.72 -3.46 -10.04
CA LEU A 71 -13.49 -2.81 -10.50
C LEU A 71 -12.40 -2.84 -9.41
N ASN A 72 -11.45 -3.77 -9.53
CA ASN A 72 -10.27 -3.87 -8.66
C ASN A 72 -10.57 -3.95 -7.14
N PRO A 73 -11.31 -4.98 -6.70
CA PRO A 73 -11.71 -5.14 -5.30
C PRO A 73 -10.51 -5.24 -4.36
N GLY A 74 -10.56 -4.53 -3.22
CA GLY A 74 -9.56 -4.62 -2.15
C GLY A 74 -8.20 -3.99 -2.47
N VAL A 75 -8.08 -3.17 -3.53
CA VAL A 75 -6.81 -2.46 -3.80
C VAL A 75 -6.66 -1.23 -2.90
N LEU A 76 -7.61 -0.29 -2.97
CA LEU A 76 -7.56 0.97 -2.21
C LEU A 76 -8.65 1.10 -1.14
N VAL A 77 -9.76 0.38 -1.35
CA VAL A 77 -10.93 0.30 -0.49
C VAL A 77 -11.38 -1.15 -0.46
N ASP A 78 -11.96 -1.55 0.66
CA ASP A 78 -12.36 -2.92 0.95
C ASP A 78 -13.85 -3.11 0.65
#